data_AF-A0A9W9YMT4-F1
#
_entry.id   AF-A0A9W9YMT4-F1
#
_cell.length_a   1.000
_cell.length_b   1.000
_cell.length_c   1.000
_cell.angle_alpha   90.00
_cell.angle_beta   90.00
_cell.angle_gamma   90.00
#
_symmetry.space_group_name_H-M   'P 1'
#
loop_
_entity.id
_entity.type
_entity.pdbx_description
1 polymer ?
#
loop_
_entity_poly.entity_id
_entity_poly.type
_entity_poly.pdbx_seq_one_letter_code
_entity_poly.pdbx_strand_id
1 'polypeptide(L)'
;MITLQVVGNFCMELAIKKAKEHGIGWVVCKGSTHFGIVGWYSAQALQHGMIGMSMTNTSPVVVPTRASQSSIGTNPLSVAAPGKAGDSFSPGYGHIRSSTP
;
A
#
# COMPACT_ATOMS: atom_id res chain seq x y z
N MET A 1 -10.91 13.71 -13.76
CA MET A 1 -10.29 13.48 -12.44
C MET A 1 -10.72 12.10 -11.99
N ILE A 2 -9.85 11.09 -12.04
CA ILE A 2 -10.18 9.68 -11.75
C ILE A 2 -9.88 9.40 -10.26
N THR A 3 -10.77 8.69 -9.57
CA THR A 3 -10.61 8.39 -8.14
C THR A 3 -9.43 7.46 -7.88
N LEU A 4 -8.62 7.77 -6.87
CA LEU A 4 -7.42 6.98 -6.57
C LEU A 4 -7.70 5.56 -6.08
N GLN A 5 -8.95 5.24 -5.70
CA GLN A 5 -9.37 3.86 -5.42
C GLN A 5 -9.29 2.98 -6.66
N VAL A 6 -9.74 3.49 -7.81
CA VAL A 6 -9.66 2.78 -9.10
C VAL A 6 -8.20 2.65 -9.53
N VAL A 7 -7.44 3.75 -9.45
CA VAL A 7 -6.03 3.77 -9.85
C VAL A 7 -5.16 2.91 -8.93
N GLY A 8 -5.38 2.96 -7.62
CA GLY A 8 -4.62 2.20 -6.62
C GLY A 8 -4.81 0.69 -6.76
N ASN A 9 -6.04 0.23 -6.97
CA ASN A 9 -6.31 -1.18 -7.26
C ASN A 9 -5.64 -1.61 -8.57
N PHE A 10 -5.81 -0.84 -9.64
CA PHE A 10 -5.16 -1.11 -10.93
C PHE A 10 -3.63 -1.18 -10.81
N CYS A 11 -3.01 -0.24 -10.10
CA CYS A 11 -1.57 -0.20 -9.90
C CYS A 11 -1.07 -1.42 -9.12
N MET A 12 -1.77 -1.82 -8.07
CA MET A 12 -1.39 -2.99 -7.26
C MET A 12 -1.57 -4.29 -8.05
N GLU A 13 -2.69 -4.47 -8.75
CA GLU A 13 -2.92 -5.60 -9.65
C GLU A 13 -1.82 -5.72 -10.72
N LEU A 14 -1.44 -4.60 -11.33
CA LEU A 14 -0.35 -4.56 -12.31
C LEU A 14 1.01 -4.88 -11.68
N ALA A 15 1.27 -4.40 -10.46
CA ALA A 15 2.50 -4.71 -9.72
C ALA A 15 2.57 -6.22 -9.39
N ILE A 16 1.48 -6.81 -8.90
CA ILE A 16 1.37 -8.24 -8.64
C ILE A 16 1.60 -9.04 -9.92
N LYS A 17 0.98 -8.65 -11.04
CA LYS A 17 1.19 -9.33 -12.33
C LYS A 17 2.67 -9.34 -12.73
N LYS A 18 3.33 -8.18 -12.65
CA LYS A 18 4.77 -8.05 -12.94
C LYS A 18 5.62 -8.87 -11.97
N ALA A 19 5.28 -8.89 -10.69
CA ALA A 19 5.98 -9.68 -9.68
C ALA A 19 5.87 -11.19 -9.92
N LYS A 20 4.72 -11.68 -10.41
CA LYS A 20 4.55 -13.09 -10.79
C LYS A 20 5.48 -13.50 -11.94
N GLU A 21 5.68 -12.61 -12.90
CA GLU A 21 6.49 -12.88 -14.10
C GLU A 21 8.00 -12.70 -13.85
N HIS A 22 8.39 -11.76 -12.99
CA HIS A 22 9.78 -11.31 -12.86
C HIS A 22 10.34 -11.30 -11.43
N GLY A 23 9.57 -11.78 -10.45
CA GLY A 23 9.93 -11.78 -9.03
C GLY A 23 9.67 -10.47 -8.30
N ILE A 24 9.67 -9.31 -8.99
CA ILE A 24 9.39 -7.98 -8.42
C ILE A 24 8.49 -7.19 -9.36
N GLY A 25 7.56 -6.42 -8.79
CA GLY A 25 6.75 -5.44 -9.51
C GLY A 25 6.72 -4.10 -8.78
N TRP A 26 7.04 -3.03 -9.50
CA TRP A 26 6.98 -1.65 -8.99
C TRP A 26 6.17 -0.79 -9.95
N VAL A 27 5.14 -0.13 -9.46
CA VAL A 27 4.23 0.70 -10.27
C VAL A 27 4.03 2.04 -9.56
N VAL A 28 4.13 3.12 -10.32
CA VAL A 28 3.91 4.49 -9.85
C VAL A 28 2.82 5.15 -10.68
N CYS A 29 1.99 5.98 -10.05
CA CYS A 29 0.99 6.79 -10.73
C CYS A 29 1.13 8.27 -10.34
N LYS A 30 0.67 9.15 -11.24
CA LYS A 30 0.68 10.61 -11.07
C LYS A 30 -0.62 11.18 -11.63
N GLY A 31 -1.07 12.33 -11.11
CA GLY A 31 -2.25 13.04 -11.61
C GLY A 31 -3.54 12.47 -11.06
N SER A 32 -3.58 12.32 -9.74
CA SER A 32 -4.46 11.38 -9.06
C SER A 32 -5.04 12.01 -7.78
N THR A 33 -6.08 11.42 -7.17
CA THR A 33 -6.81 12.05 -6.03
C THR A 33 -6.55 11.36 -4.67
N HIS A 34 -7.41 11.56 -3.66
CA HIS A 34 -7.22 11.03 -2.31
C HIS A 34 -7.17 9.49 -2.25
N PHE A 35 -6.23 8.93 -1.48
CA PHE A 35 -5.86 7.51 -1.51
C PHE A 35 -6.65 6.60 -0.56
N GLY A 36 -7.44 7.15 0.35
CA GLY A 36 -8.20 6.34 1.31
C GLY A 36 -7.28 5.48 2.19
N ILE A 37 -7.63 4.20 2.37
CA ILE A 37 -6.92 3.29 3.28
C ILE A 37 -5.73 2.65 2.56
N VAL A 38 -4.52 3.15 2.82
CA VAL A 38 -3.27 2.64 2.21
C VAL A 38 -3.06 1.14 2.46
N GLY A 39 -3.47 0.67 3.65
CA GLY A 39 -3.46 -0.74 4.06
C GLY A 39 -4.18 -1.69 3.10
N TRP A 40 -5.27 -1.23 2.49
CA TRP A 40 -6.08 -2.01 1.56
C TRP A 40 -5.26 -2.53 0.38
N TYR A 41 -4.44 -1.65 -0.22
CA TYR A 41 -3.67 -1.99 -1.41
C TYR A 41 -2.55 -2.97 -1.08
N SER A 42 -1.76 -2.73 -0.02
CA SER A 42 -0.70 -3.68 0.35
C SER A 42 -1.26 -5.06 0.71
N ALA A 43 -2.45 -5.13 1.33
CA ALA A 43 -3.08 -6.38 1.71
C ALA A 43 -3.50 -7.25 0.50
N GLN A 44 -3.71 -6.67 -0.69
CA GLN A 44 -4.02 -7.45 -1.89
C GLN A 44 -2.90 -8.43 -2.26
N ALA A 45 -1.65 -8.08 -1.99
CA ALA A 45 -0.50 -8.95 -2.26
C ALA A 45 -0.54 -10.26 -1.41
N LEU A 46 -1.16 -10.22 -0.23
CA LEU A 46 -1.26 -11.39 0.66
C LEU A 46 -2.02 -12.54 -0.01
N GLN A 47 -3.07 -12.23 -0.79
CA GLN A 47 -3.86 -13.22 -1.53
C GLN A 47 -3.05 -13.97 -2.60
N HIS A 48 -1.87 -13.45 -2.93
CA HIS A 48 -0.95 -14.05 -3.89
C HIS A 48 0.32 -14.60 -3.23
N GLY A 49 0.37 -14.67 -1.89
CA GLY A 49 1.56 -15.11 -1.16
C GLY A 49 2.75 -14.16 -1.35
N MET A 50 2.50 -12.87 -1.60
CA MET A 50 3.52 -11.86 -1.88
C MET A 50 3.59 -10.80 -0.78
N ILE A 51 4.78 -10.22 -0.62
CA ILE A 51 4.95 -9.00 0.16
C ILE A 51 4.42 -7.83 -0.67
N GLY A 52 3.53 -7.04 -0.08
CA GLY A 52 2.94 -5.86 -0.69
C GLY A 52 3.35 -4.58 0.01
N MET A 53 3.66 -3.54 -0.75
CA MET A 53 3.94 -2.21 -0.21
C MET A 53 3.16 -1.15 -1.00
N SER A 54 2.62 -0.16 -0.29
CA SER A 54 1.87 0.95 -0.87
C SER A 54 2.17 2.24 -0.12
N MET A 55 2.34 3.33 -0.85
CA MET A 55 2.59 4.65 -0.27
C MET A 55 2.04 5.75 -1.17
N THR A 56 1.72 6.90 -0.59
CA THR A 56 1.25 8.08 -1.34
C THR A 56 1.76 9.36 -0.70
N ASN A 57 1.88 10.42 -1.48
CA ASN A 57 2.12 11.75 -0.97
C ASN A 57 0.78 12.48 -0.69
N THR A 58 0.78 13.42 0.26
CA THR A 58 -0.39 14.25 0.54
C THR A 58 -0.06 15.74 0.48
N SER A 59 -1.07 16.60 0.63
CA SER A 59 -0.87 18.05 0.78
C SER A 59 0.08 18.37 1.95
N PRO A 60 0.87 19.46 1.87
CA PRO A 60 1.78 19.86 2.95
C PRO A 60 1.01 20.27 4.21
N VAL A 61 1.12 19.46 5.26
CA VAL A 61 0.41 19.68 6.54
C VAL A 61 1.28 19.41 7.76
N VAL A 62 2.44 18.76 7.58
CA VAL A 62 3.38 18.42 8.65
C VAL A 62 4.54 19.41 8.62
N VAL A 63 4.94 19.90 9.80
CA VAL A 63 6.14 20.70 10.02
C VAL A 63 7.32 19.75 10.23
N PRO A 64 8.35 19.77 9.36
CA PRO A 64 9.53 18.95 9.56
C PRO A 64 10.29 19.32 10.84
N THR A 65 11.07 18.37 11.35
CA THR A 65 11.97 18.58 12.50
C THR A 65 12.85 19.81 12.27
N ARG A 66 12.84 20.77 13.20
CA ARG A 66 13.59 22.04 13.16
C ARG A 66 13.12 23.05 12.09
N ALA A 67 11.93 22.89 11.53
CA ALA A 67 11.29 23.90 10.70
C ALA A 67 10.23 24.70 11.48
N SER A 68 9.84 25.85 10.94
CA SER A 68 8.77 26.70 11.48
C SER A 68 7.52 26.72 10.59
N GLN A 69 7.55 26.07 9.43
CA GLN A 69 6.45 26.03 8.46
C GLN A 69 6.20 24.61 7.95
N SER A 70 4.95 24.31 7.61
CA SER A 70 4.54 23.03 7.04
C SER A 70 5.02 22.89 5.60
N SER A 71 5.66 21.77 5.28
CA SER A 71 6.20 21.54 3.93
C SER A 71 6.10 20.09 3.45
N ILE A 72 5.74 19.13 4.31
CA ILE A 72 5.56 17.73 3.92
C ILE A 72 4.15 17.23 4.26
N GLY A 73 3.69 16.22 3.54
CA GLY A 73 2.43 15.55 3.83
C GLY A 73 2.53 14.54 4.98
N THR A 74 1.40 13.96 5.38
CA THR A 74 1.40 12.80 6.30
C THR A 74 2.01 11.56 5.65
N ASN A 75 2.02 11.52 4.31
CA ASN A 75 2.72 10.56 3.46
C ASN A 75 2.67 9.12 3.98
N PRO A 76 1.47 8.53 4.10
CA PRO A 76 1.32 7.21 4.69
C PRO A 76 2.04 6.13 3.86
N LEU A 77 2.67 5.21 4.58
CA LEU A 77 3.34 4.02 4.07
C LEU A 77 2.67 2.78 4.69
N SER A 78 2.45 1.77 3.87
CA SER A 78 1.82 0.52 4.26
C SER A 78 2.59 -0.67 3.70
N VAL A 79 2.82 -1.69 4.53
CA VAL A 79 3.49 -2.93 4.15
C VAL A 79 2.71 -4.11 4.69
N ALA A 80 2.52 -5.13 3.86
CA ALA A 80 1.92 -6.40 4.25
C ALA A 80 2.80 -7.57 3.79
N ALA A 81 2.89 -8.63 4.59
CA ALA A 81 3.68 -9.81 4.27
C ALA A 81 2.99 -11.10 4.76
N PRO A 82 3.03 -12.19 3.98
CA PRO A 82 2.51 -13.47 4.43
C PRO A 82 3.41 -14.07 5.52
N GLY A 83 2.79 -14.69 6.52
CA GLY A 83 3.46 -15.44 7.57
C GLY A 83 3.35 -16.96 7.37
N LYS A 84 3.81 -17.72 8.38
CA LYS A 84 3.63 -19.18 8.41
C LYS A 84 2.27 -19.54 8.99
N ALA A 85 1.79 -20.75 8.71
CA ALA A 85 0.57 -21.32 9.31
C ALA A 85 -0.69 -20.42 9.17
N GLY A 86 -0.81 -19.70 8.06
CA GLY A 86 -1.95 -18.82 7.80
C GLY A 86 -1.90 -17.46 8.53
N ASP A 87 -0.77 -17.13 9.17
CA ASP A 87 -0.52 -15.80 9.73
C ASP A 87 -0.19 -14.78 8.63
N SER A 88 -0.38 -13.49 8.92
CA SER A 88 0.05 -12.40 8.04
C SER A 88 0.34 -11.13 8.83
N PHE A 89 1.37 -10.41 8.40
CA PHE A 89 1.62 -9.04 8.84
C PHE A 89 0.80 -8.11 7.95
N SER A 90 -0.14 -7.35 8.54
CA SER A 90 -0.87 -6.29 7.84
C SER A 90 -1.05 -5.05 8.72
N PRO A 91 -0.96 -3.83 8.18
CA PRO A 91 -1.10 -2.62 8.96
C PRO A 91 -2.60 -2.32 9.15
N GLY A 92 -3.06 -2.44 10.40
CA GLY A 92 -4.44 -2.13 10.80
C GLY A 92 -5.33 -3.33 11.12
N TYR A 93 -4.88 -4.57 10.84
CA TYR A 93 -5.54 -5.79 11.30
C TYR A 93 -4.49 -6.71 11.94
N GLY A 94 -4.27 -6.54 13.24
CA GLY A 94 -3.52 -7.48 14.07
C GLY A 94 -4.29 -8.77 14.37
N HIS A 95 -5.08 -9.26 13.41
CA HIS A 95 -5.85 -10.48 13.58
C HIS A 95 -5.58 -11.47 12.45
N ILE A 96 -4.76 -12.45 12.82
CA ILE A 96 -4.64 -13.80 12.26
C ILE A 96 -6.05 -14.30 11.92
N ARG A 97 -6.42 -14.28 10.64
CA ARG A 97 -7.43 -15.21 10.13
C ARG A 97 -6.67 -16.27 9.38
N SER A 98 -6.51 -17.43 10.02
CA SER A 98 -6.23 -18.68 9.32
C SER A 98 -7.31 -18.85 8.25
N SER A 99 -7.01 -18.49 7.01
CA SER A 99 -7.91 -18.72 5.88
C SER A 99 -7.77 -20.15 5.33
N THR A 100 -7.26 -21.08 6.13
CA THR A 100 -7.44 -22.51 5.90
C THR A 100 -8.84 -22.91 6.36
N PRO A 101 -9.64 -23.62 5.55
CA PRO A 101 -10.63 -24.54 6.06
C PRO A 101 -10.00 -25.53 7.05
#